data_AF-A0A962CRZ0-F1
#
_entry.id   AF-A0A962CRZ0-F1
#
_cell.length_a   1.000
_cell.length_b   1.000
_cell.length_c   1.000
_cell.angle_alpha   90.00
_cell.angle_beta   90.00
_cell.angle_gamma   90.00
#
_symmetry.space_group_name_H-M   'P 1'
#
loop_
_entity.id
_entity.type
_entity.pdbx_description
1 polymer ?
#
loop_
_entity_poly.entity_id
_entity_poly.type
_entity_poly.pdbx_seq_one_letter_code
_entity_poly.pdbx_strand_id
1 'polypeptide(L)'
;MAEQGMRSISDKVFNHVARDNPIVVEEDHEIQSILSYCVQQKDLHIVNYLVIDENGQEQEQEDFPIEDYKTKKIIGLSFGKKGEELKRFRFKFCRNHNFEALNYHGMPEYDTVQINYASPASYDFFVKGYTNDTTGETKPGYWKQVIDNDIDLGFTGLRFDIAYKIPTPWLSELIQYAHDRQPEIMTIAETLAGVDDIGAKELIPKLAEAKILVDGVERPAIDHAMLSTYWAGPLDGWLIDESRLMAGISRYGGAGSPDNHDTQGTVAQNIAKMLEHYAPEDKERAIADICVRDYALAALVGNAHYAQMGYEVCADQAGVFEEDTNPKQWRMLLAEREASDHPLNISERLWEINKFKASLNADNAIFQLESTAPLSEGSNLVKMVISLTDQETKQHMGTLDLFINNKPECGPVELPNENTAFILTNRGGPKNSD
;
A
#
# COMPACT_ATOMS: atom_id res chain seq x y z
N MET A 1 23.94 13.79 -7.28
CA MET A 1 22.57 13.56 -7.78
C MET A 1 21.51 13.79 -6.70
N ALA A 2 21.79 14.61 -5.67
CA ALA A 2 20.81 15.08 -4.67
C ALA A 2 20.53 16.58 -4.86
N GLU A 3 20.51 17.05 -6.11
CA GLU A 3 20.10 18.40 -6.46
C GLU A 3 18.69 18.26 -7.06
N GLN A 4 17.68 18.90 -6.46
CA GLN A 4 16.24 18.94 -6.83
C GLN A 4 15.24 18.06 -6.04
N GLY A 5 15.41 17.84 -4.73
CA GLY A 5 14.31 17.34 -3.89
C GLY A 5 13.74 15.97 -4.29
N MET A 6 14.43 15.23 -5.15
CA MET A 6 14.08 13.87 -5.54
C MET A 6 14.28 12.95 -4.35
N ARG A 7 13.23 12.20 -4.00
CA ARG A 7 13.29 11.13 -3.01
C ARG A 7 13.38 9.78 -3.71
N SER A 8 14.31 8.95 -3.27
CA SER A 8 14.31 7.52 -3.60
C SER A 8 13.56 6.78 -2.50
N ILE A 9 12.64 5.89 -2.88
CA ILE A 9 11.81 5.14 -1.94
C ILE A 9 12.05 3.66 -2.20
N SER A 10 12.42 2.93 -1.15
CA SER A 10 12.50 1.47 -1.27
C SER A 10 11.14 0.84 -1.00
N ASP A 11 10.74 -0.06 -1.88
CA ASP A 11 9.55 -0.89 -1.69
C ASP A 11 9.87 -2.08 -0.76
N LYS A 12 9.03 -2.30 0.26
CA LYS A 12 9.27 -3.22 1.37
C LYS A 12 8.12 -4.18 1.60
N VAL A 13 8.42 -5.44 1.30
CA VAL A 13 7.59 -6.59 1.60
C VAL A 13 7.92 -7.12 2.99
N PHE A 14 7.19 -6.67 4.02
CA PHE A 14 7.40 -7.10 5.41
C PHE A 14 6.44 -8.20 5.87
N ASN A 15 5.49 -8.59 5.02
CA ASN A 15 4.47 -9.60 5.32
C ASN A 15 4.90 -11.04 5.01
N HIS A 16 5.84 -11.21 4.10
CA HIS A 16 6.25 -12.51 3.62
C HIS A 16 7.69 -12.50 3.10
N VAL A 17 8.26 -13.69 2.97
CA VAL A 17 9.61 -13.92 2.46
C VAL A 17 9.53 -15.00 1.39
N ALA A 18 10.43 -14.99 0.40
CA ALA A 18 10.52 -16.05 -0.59
C ALA A 18 10.65 -17.44 0.07
N ARG A 19 9.95 -18.44 -0.47
CA ARG A 19 9.88 -19.80 0.08
C ARG A 19 11.24 -20.49 0.14
N ASP A 20 12.10 -20.21 -0.83
CA ASP A 20 13.46 -20.72 -0.96
C ASP A 20 14.51 -19.88 -0.21
N ASN A 21 14.08 -18.83 0.50
CA ASN A 21 15.00 -18.02 1.29
C ASN A 21 15.69 -18.89 2.37
N PRO A 22 17.02 -18.76 2.57
CA PRO A 22 17.76 -19.58 3.54
C PRO A 22 17.15 -19.61 4.95
N ILE A 23 16.54 -18.53 5.43
CA ILE A 23 15.95 -18.47 6.78
C ILE A 23 14.69 -19.35 6.90
N VAL A 24 13.97 -19.55 5.80
CA VAL A 24 12.78 -20.41 5.73
C VAL A 24 13.22 -21.87 5.66
N VAL A 25 14.22 -22.16 4.80
CA VAL A 25 14.79 -23.50 4.64
C VAL A 25 15.45 -23.99 5.94
N GLU A 26 16.12 -23.11 6.67
CA GLU A 26 16.69 -23.42 7.99
C GLU A 26 15.60 -23.83 8.99
N GLU A 27 14.51 -23.07 9.10
CA GLU A 27 13.40 -23.43 9.98
C GLU A 27 12.74 -24.75 9.57
N ASP A 28 12.57 -25.00 8.27
CA ASP A 28 12.07 -26.29 7.78
C ASP A 28 12.95 -27.45 8.23
N HIS A 29 14.28 -27.31 8.10
CA HIS A 29 15.22 -28.32 8.55
C HIS A 29 15.19 -28.52 10.07
N GLU A 30 15.04 -27.46 10.85
CA GLU A 30 14.91 -27.53 12.31
C GLU A 30 13.64 -28.30 12.71
N ILE A 31 12.50 -27.96 12.08
CA ILE A 31 11.23 -28.68 12.29
C ILE A 31 11.42 -30.16 11.94
N GLN A 32 11.91 -30.48 10.74
CA GLN A 32 12.12 -31.87 10.31
C GLN A 32 13.10 -32.64 11.22
N SER A 33 14.12 -31.97 11.74
CA SER A 33 15.06 -32.56 12.71
C SER A 33 14.38 -32.89 14.03
N ILE A 34 13.51 -32.01 14.54
CA ILE A 34 12.71 -32.26 15.73
C ILE A 34 11.75 -33.43 15.49
N LEU A 35 11.00 -33.43 14.39
CA LEU A 35 10.08 -34.50 14.02
C LEU A 35 10.80 -35.86 13.95
N SER A 36 11.96 -35.90 13.28
CA SER A 36 12.79 -37.10 13.14
C SER A 36 13.32 -37.58 14.48
N TYR A 37 13.76 -36.66 15.34
CA TYR A 37 14.22 -36.98 16.70
C TYR A 37 13.10 -37.58 17.55
N CYS A 38 11.89 -37.03 17.50
CA CYS A 38 10.70 -37.60 18.16
C CYS A 38 10.40 -39.02 17.68
N VAL A 39 10.48 -39.29 16.37
CA VAL A 39 10.21 -40.63 15.81
C VAL A 39 11.28 -41.65 16.24
N GLN A 40 12.55 -41.25 16.31
CA GLN A 40 13.66 -42.14 16.69
C GLN A 40 13.66 -42.49 18.18
N GLN A 41 13.28 -41.54 19.04
CA GLN A 41 13.22 -41.73 20.47
C GLN A 41 11.84 -42.26 20.86
N LYS A 42 11.70 -43.59 21.00
CA LYS A 42 10.41 -44.28 21.23
C LYS A 42 9.55 -43.73 22.39
N ASP A 43 10.16 -43.07 23.37
CA ASP A 43 9.48 -42.50 24.55
C ASP A 43 9.26 -40.98 24.46
N LEU A 44 9.69 -40.33 23.37
CA LEU A 44 9.57 -38.90 23.12
C LEU A 44 8.48 -38.66 22.07
N HIS A 45 7.62 -37.69 22.30
CA HIS A 45 6.53 -37.38 21.38
C HIS A 45 6.49 -35.86 21.15
N ILE A 46 5.96 -35.45 19.98
CA ILE A 46 5.37 -34.12 19.88
C ILE A 46 4.15 -34.17 20.78
N VAL A 47 4.13 -33.30 21.77
CA VAL A 47 3.10 -33.36 22.80
C VAL A 47 1.99 -32.38 22.47
N ASN A 48 2.34 -31.15 22.08
CA ASN A 48 1.34 -30.12 21.83
C ASN A 48 1.74 -29.16 20.70
N TYR A 49 0.72 -28.60 20.06
CA TYR A 49 0.82 -27.34 19.32
C TYR A 49 0.89 -26.17 20.32
N LEU A 50 1.81 -25.24 20.07
CA LEU A 50 1.80 -23.94 20.74
C LEU A 50 0.93 -23.01 19.92
N VAL A 51 -0.10 -22.43 20.54
CA VAL A 51 -1.07 -21.58 19.85
C VAL A 51 -1.28 -20.29 20.62
N ILE A 52 -1.66 -19.22 19.92
CA ILE A 52 -2.18 -18.00 20.53
C ILE A 52 -3.69 -18.02 20.43
N ASP A 53 -4.37 -17.82 21.57
CA ASP A 53 -5.83 -17.69 21.62
C ASP A 53 -6.32 -16.29 21.22
N GLU A 54 -7.63 -16.09 21.21
CA GLU A 54 -8.27 -14.81 20.89
C GLU A 54 -7.88 -13.65 21.83
N ASN A 55 -7.35 -13.96 23.02
CA ASN A 55 -6.90 -12.99 24.01
C ASN A 55 -5.38 -12.76 23.95
N GLY A 56 -4.68 -13.35 22.98
CA GLY A 56 -3.24 -13.22 22.86
C GLY A 56 -2.43 -14.10 23.83
N GLN A 57 -3.06 -15.08 24.50
CA GLN A 57 -2.38 -15.94 25.46
C GLN A 57 -1.84 -17.21 24.78
N GLU A 58 -0.61 -17.60 25.12
CA GLU A 58 0.00 -18.86 24.68
C GLU A 58 -0.68 -20.04 25.38
N GLN A 59 -1.16 -21.00 24.59
CA GLN A 59 -1.74 -22.25 25.05
C GLN A 59 -1.04 -23.44 24.40
N GLU A 60 -1.00 -24.56 25.12
CA GLU A 60 -0.59 -25.86 24.58
C GLU A 60 -1.83 -26.70 24.27
N GLN A 61 -1.93 -27.25 23.06
CA GLN A 61 -3.04 -28.11 22.64
C GLN A 61 -2.53 -29.44 22.06
N GLU A 62 -2.99 -30.57 22.58
CA GLU A 62 -2.58 -31.91 22.11
C GLU A 62 -3.03 -32.17 20.67
N ASP A 63 -4.23 -31.68 20.31
CA ASP A 63 -4.81 -31.76 18.97
C ASP A 63 -5.18 -30.35 18.47
N PHE A 64 -4.96 -30.10 17.17
CA PHE A 64 -5.38 -28.86 16.50
C PHE A 64 -6.38 -29.18 15.40
N PRO A 65 -7.70 -29.02 15.64
CA PRO A 65 -8.71 -29.25 14.61
C PRO A 65 -8.45 -28.33 13.41
N ILE A 66 -8.61 -28.85 12.19
CA ILE A 66 -8.46 -28.04 10.97
C ILE A 66 -9.40 -26.81 10.99
N GLU A 67 -10.57 -26.95 11.62
CA GLU A 67 -11.59 -25.91 11.75
C GLU A 67 -11.10 -24.70 12.57
N ASP A 68 -10.14 -24.90 13.48
CA ASP A 68 -9.60 -23.87 14.37
C ASP A 68 -8.59 -22.94 13.68
N TYR A 69 -8.16 -23.25 12.44
CA TYR A 69 -7.24 -22.39 11.66
C TYR A 69 -7.72 -20.95 11.47
N LYS A 70 -9.04 -20.74 11.53
CA LYS A 70 -9.65 -19.42 11.34
C LYS A 70 -9.60 -18.56 12.60
N THR A 71 -9.50 -19.17 13.78
CA THR A 71 -9.64 -18.48 15.08
C THR A 71 -8.37 -18.56 15.93
N LYS A 72 -7.51 -19.55 15.71
CA LYS A 72 -6.27 -19.75 16.44
C LYS A 72 -5.09 -19.79 15.48
N LYS A 73 -3.95 -19.27 15.93
CA LYS A 73 -2.70 -19.27 15.15
C LYS A 73 -1.68 -20.20 15.80
N ILE A 74 -1.18 -21.17 15.05
CA ILE A 74 -0.07 -22.01 15.50
C ILE A 74 1.20 -21.16 15.50
N ILE A 75 1.85 -21.07 16.66
CA ILE A 75 3.10 -20.32 16.86
C ILE A 75 4.30 -21.22 17.13
N GLY A 76 4.10 -22.53 17.23
CA GLY A 76 5.18 -23.47 17.50
C GLY A 76 4.71 -24.88 17.86
N LEU A 77 5.64 -25.67 18.39
CA LEU A 77 5.40 -26.99 18.94
C LEU A 77 6.13 -27.17 20.28
N SER A 78 5.60 -28.03 21.14
CA SER A 78 6.28 -28.53 22.33
C SER A 78 6.53 -30.04 22.21
N PHE A 79 7.72 -30.47 22.62
CA PHE A 79 8.19 -31.85 22.44
C PHE A 79 9.03 -32.30 23.64
N GLY A 80 8.90 -33.56 24.01
CA GLY A 80 9.55 -34.12 25.19
C GLY A 80 9.00 -35.48 25.58
N LYS A 81 9.51 -36.03 26.67
CA LYS A 81 8.92 -37.22 27.28
C LYS A 81 7.74 -36.83 28.15
N LYS A 82 6.72 -37.68 28.20
CA LYS A 82 5.56 -37.45 29.06
C LYS A 82 5.97 -37.37 30.54
N GLY A 83 5.64 -36.27 31.20
CA GLY A 83 5.98 -36.02 32.61
C GLY A 83 7.33 -35.32 32.83
N GLU A 84 8.05 -34.99 31.76
CA GLU A 84 9.24 -34.12 31.80
C GLU A 84 8.91 -32.70 31.35
N GLU A 85 9.82 -31.76 31.62
CA GLU A 85 9.72 -30.40 31.08
C GLU A 85 9.83 -30.45 29.54
N LEU A 86 8.81 -29.91 28.87
CA LEU A 86 8.74 -29.92 27.41
C LEU A 86 9.65 -28.85 26.83
N LYS A 87 10.41 -29.22 25.79
CA LYS A 87 11.13 -28.26 24.95
C LYS A 87 10.13 -27.57 24.05
N ARG A 88 10.32 -26.26 23.84
CA ARG A 88 9.48 -25.44 22.96
C ARG A 88 10.28 -24.97 21.77
N PHE A 89 9.68 -25.08 20.58
CA PHE A 89 10.20 -24.52 19.34
C PHE A 89 9.13 -23.63 18.74
N ARG A 90 9.43 -22.34 18.56
CA ARG A 90 8.48 -21.35 18.05
C ARG A 90 8.81 -21.00 16.61
N PHE A 91 7.79 -20.94 15.78
CA PHE A 91 7.92 -20.68 14.35
C PHE A 91 8.04 -19.18 14.07
N LYS A 92 8.94 -18.81 13.17
CA LYS A 92 9.07 -17.47 12.59
C LYS A 92 8.04 -17.28 11.45
N PHE A 93 7.62 -18.37 10.83
CA PHE A 93 6.73 -18.39 9.67
C PHE A 93 5.38 -19.05 9.97
N CYS A 94 4.33 -18.64 9.25
CA CYS A 94 3.01 -19.24 9.38
C CYS A 94 3.07 -20.69 8.87
N ARG A 95 2.55 -21.62 9.67
CA ARG A 95 2.54 -23.06 9.37
C ARG A 95 1.13 -23.62 9.44
N ASN A 96 0.84 -24.67 8.67
CA ASN A 96 -0.35 -25.50 8.90
C ASN A 96 -0.12 -26.57 10.01
N HIS A 97 -1.13 -27.39 10.28
CA HIS A 97 -1.05 -28.49 11.28
C HIS A 97 -0.09 -29.61 10.86
N ASN A 98 0.27 -29.69 9.57
CA ASN A 98 1.32 -30.57 9.05
C ASN A 98 2.70 -29.90 9.06
N PHE A 99 2.81 -28.69 9.63
CA PHE A 99 4.01 -27.86 9.68
C PHE A 99 4.50 -27.35 8.30
N GLU A 100 3.64 -27.39 7.29
CA GLU A 100 3.92 -26.84 5.97
C GLU A 100 3.84 -25.32 6.03
N ALA A 101 4.80 -24.64 5.41
CA ALA A 101 4.83 -23.18 5.32
C ALA A 101 3.63 -22.65 4.52
N LEU A 102 3.03 -21.56 4.99
CA LEU A 102 1.85 -20.94 4.38
C LEU A 102 2.16 -19.56 3.82
N ASN A 103 1.59 -19.23 2.67
CA ASN A 103 1.58 -17.87 2.14
C ASN A 103 0.58 -16.97 2.88
N TYR A 104 0.44 -15.72 2.42
CA TYR A 104 -0.48 -14.76 3.03
C TYR A 104 -1.96 -15.10 2.89
N HIS A 105 -2.31 -16.00 1.96
CA HIS A 105 -3.65 -16.56 1.80
C HIS A 105 -3.89 -17.81 2.66
N GLY A 106 -2.90 -18.25 3.44
CA GLY A 106 -2.99 -19.48 4.23
C GLY A 106 -2.88 -20.77 3.41
N MET A 107 -2.30 -20.70 2.21
CA MET A 107 -2.10 -21.84 1.31
C MET A 107 -0.63 -22.32 1.32
N PRO A 108 -0.37 -23.63 1.33
CA PRO A 108 0.98 -24.18 1.14
C PRO A 108 1.41 -24.13 -0.34
N GLU A 109 2.67 -24.48 -0.62
CA GLU A 109 3.22 -24.65 -1.98
C GLU A 109 3.28 -23.37 -2.85
N TYR A 110 3.25 -22.20 -2.22
CA TYR A 110 3.48 -20.92 -2.90
C TYR A 110 4.95 -20.48 -2.84
N ASP A 111 5.31 -19.57 -3.73
CA ASP A 111 6.65 -18.99 -3.84
C ASP A 111 7.02 -18.06 -2.67
N THR A 112 6.05 -17.74 -1.81
CA THR A 112 6.23 -16.90 -0.62
C THR A 112 5.65 -17.55 0.63
N VAL A 113 6.25 -17.21 1.77
CA VAL A 113 5.86 -17.68 3.09
C VAL A 113 5.59 -16.48 3.99
N GLN A 114 4.42 -16.47 4.62
CA GLN A 114 3.97 -15.41 5.51
C GLN A 114 4.72 -15.46 6.84
N ILE A 115 5.07 -14.27 7.35
CA ILE A 115 5.63 -14.12 8.70
C ILE A 115 4.55 -14.39 9.75
N ASN A 116 4.90 -15.15 10.79
CA ASN A 116 3.99 -15.47 11.87
C ASN A 116 3.97 -14.35 12.90
N TYR A 117 3.19 -13.29 12.64
CA TYR A 117 3.08 -12.15 13.54
C TYR A 117 2.54 -12.46 14.94
N ALA A 118 1.92 -13.62 15.15
CA ALA A 118 1.48 -14.05 16.48
C ALA A 118 2.61 -14.69 17.30
N SER A 119 3.69 -15.13 16.66
CA SER A 119 4.80 -15.79 17.34
C SER A 119 5.82 -14.78 17.86
N PRO A 120 6.20 -14.86 19.15
CA PRO A 120 7.25 -14.00 19.70
C PRO A 120 8.62 -14.28 19.06
N ALA A 121 8.88 -15.50 18.57
CA ALA A 121 10.12 -15.80 17.86
C ALA A 121 10.24 -15.02 16.53
N SER A 122 9.13 -14.78 15.86
CA SER A 122 9.09 -13.91 14.67
C SER A 122 9.43 -12.48 15.05
N TYR A 123 8.82 -11.93 16.11
CA TYR A 123 9.09 -10.56 16.55
C TYR A 123 10.55 -10.39 16.96
N ASP A 124 11.08 -11.33 17.75
CA ASP A 124 12.47 -11.32 18.19
C ASP A 124 13.43 -11.38 16.99
N PHE A 125 13.16 -12.22 15.99
CA PHE A 125 14.01 -12.34 14.80
C PHE A 125 13.91 -11.14 13.86
N PHE A 126 12.68 -10.73 13.49
CA PHE A 126 12.46 -9.75 12.44
C PHE A 126 12.57 -8.30 12.92
N VAL A 127 12.18 -8.01 14.16
CA VAL A 127 12.07 -6.62 14.66
C VAL A 127 13.07 -6.34 15.77
N LYS A 128 13.03 -7.10 16.86
CA LYS A 128 13.81 -6.77 18.06
C LYS A 128 15.32 -7.00 17.86
N GLY A 129 15.68 -8.14 17.30
CA GLY A 129 17.06 -8.65 17.27
C GLY A 129 17.41 -9.44 18.53
N TYR A 130 18.69 -9.77 18.69
CA TYR A 130 19.20 -10.53 19.83
C TYR A 130 20.55 -10.00 20.30
N THR A 131 20.87 -10.29 21.57
CA THR A 131 22.24 -10.16 22.09
C THR A 131 22.78 -11.55 22.33
N ASN A 132 23.96 -11.84 21.78
CA ASN A 132 24.62 -13.12 21.97
C ASN A 132 25.23 -13.14 23.37
N ASP A 133 24.69 -13.96 24.27
CA ASP A 133 25.13 -14.02 25.67
C ASP A 133 26.60 -14.44 25.84
N THR A 134 27.20 -15.10 24.84
CA THR A 134 28.59 -15.57 24.90
C THR A 134 29.57 -14.48 24.48
N THR A 135 29.23 -13.71 23.45
CA THR A 135 30.11 -12.69 22.85
C THR A 135 29.79 -11.27 23.30
N GLY A 136 28.58 -11.06 23.85
CA GLY A 136 28.01 -9.73 24.12
C GLY A 136 27.58 -8.98 22.87
N GLU A 137 27.70 -9.57 21.67
CA GLU A 137 27.36 -8.90 20.41
C GLU A 137 25.84 -8.75 20.28
N THR A 138 25.38 -7.51 20.13
CA THR A 138 23.97 -7.20 19.83
C THR A 138 23.79 -7.08 18.32
N LYS A 139 22.89 -7.88 17.77
CA LYS A 139 22.48 -7.83 16.37
C LYS A 139 21.03 -7.32 16.28
N PRO A 140 20.75 -6.26 15.49
CA PRO A 140 19.39 -5.78 15.30
C PRO A 140 18.52 -6.81 14.57
N GLY A 141 17.20 -6.68 14.66
CA GLY A 141 16.26 -7.54 13.94
C GLY A 141 16.51 -7.53 12.43
N TYR A 142 16.09 -8.58 11.74
CA TYR A 142 16.30 -8.74 10.29
C TYR A 142 15.80 -7.52 9.49
N TRP A 143 14.60 -7.01 9.77
CA TRP A 143 14.06 -5.86 9.05
C TRP A 143 14.77 -4.55 9.37
N LYS A 144 15.30 -4.40 10.59
CA LYS A 144 16.15 -3.26 10.94
C LYS A 144 17.46 -3.28 10.14
N GLN A 145 18.07 -4.45 9.95
CA GLN A 145 19.25 -4.60 9.08
C GLN A 145 18.93 -4.29 7.60
N VAL A 146 17.73 -4.63 7.12
CA VAL A 146 17.29 -4.25 5.77
C VAL A 146 17.16 -2.73 5.66
N ILE A 147 16.46 -2.09 6.61
CA ILE A 147 16.31 -0.62 6.69
C ILE A 147 17.67 0.07 6.72
N ASP A 148 18.60 -0.45 7.53
CA ASP A 148 19.97 0.03 7.60
C ASP A 148 20.64 0.04 6.23
N ASN A 149 20.56 -1.08 5.51
CA ASN A 149 21.12 -1.23 4.18
C ASN A 149 20.48 -0.26 3.17
N ASP A 150 19.17 -0.02 3.24
CA ASP A 150 18.53 0.94 2.32
C ASP A 150 18.97 2.37 2.58
N ILE A 151 19.02 2.76 3.86
CA ILE A 151 19.51 4.08 4.25
C ILE A 151 20.96 4.25 3.80
N ASP A 152 21.80 3.21 3.97
CA ASP A 152 23.20 3.23 3.50
C ASP A 152 23.33 3.32 1.97
N LEU A 153 22.37 2.76 1.23
CA LEU A 153 22.27 2.90 -0.22
C LEU A 153 21.70 4.27 -0.66
N GLY A 154 21.28 5.12 0.29
CA GLY A 154 20.78 6.47 0.03
C GLY A 154 19.28 6.55 -0.24
N PHE A 155 18.50 5.52 0.12
CA PHE A 155 17.05 5.63 0.11
C PHE A 155 16.57 6.62 1.17
N THR A 156 15.61 7.46 0.78
CA THR A 156 15.05 8.55 1.61
C THR A 156 13.60 8.32 2.01
N GLY A 157 13.08 7.14 1.68
CA GLY A 157 11.76 6.70 2.09
C GLY A 157 11.58 5.18 1.99
N LEU A 158 10.54 4.69 2.65
CA LEU A 158 10.15 3.29 2.72
C LEU A 158 8.67 3.18 2.36
N ARG A 159 8.33 2.35 1.36
CA ARG A 159 6.94 1.95 1.08
C ARG A 159 6.71 0.56 1.66
N PHE A 160 5.70 0.43 2.53
CA PHE A 160 5.34 -0.82 3.18
C PHE A 160 4.22 -1.49 2.40
N ASP A 161 4.55 -2.61 1.77
CA ASP A 161 3.64 -3.50 1.06
C ASP A 161 2.56 -4.05 2.00
N ILE A 162 1.30 -4.02 1.57
CA ILE A 162 0.10 -4.46 2.29
C ILE A 162 0.19 -4.08 3.78
N ALA A 163 0.49 -2.80 4.04
CA ALA A 163 0.89 -2.31 5.37
C ALA A 163 -0.16 -2.61 6.45
N TYR A 164 -1.44 -2.60 6.06
CA TYR A 164 -2.57 -2.86 6.95
C TYR A 164 -2.62 -4.30 7.50
N LYS A 165 -1.80 -5.23 6.99
CA LYS A 165 -1.64 -6.57 7.56
C LYS A 165 -0.48 -6.68 8.57
N ILE A 166 0.39 -5.68 8.63
CA ILE A 166 1.50 -5.63 9.58
C ILE A 166 0.96 -5.13 10.94
N PRO A 167 1.27 -5.79 12.07
CA PRO A 167 0.86 -5.30 13.37
C PRO A 167 1.35 -3.86 13.64
N THR A 168 0.47 -3.00 14.13
CA THR A 168 0.78 -1.58 14.39
C THR A 168 1.95 -1.37 15.34
N PRO A 169 2.21 -2.21 16.38
CA PRO A 169 3.41 -2.07 17.20
C PRO A 169 4.70 -2.37 16.43
N TRP A 170 4.67 -3.32 15.49
CA TRP A 170 5.83 -3.66 14.67
C TRP A 170 6.15 -2.51 13.71
N LEU A 171 5.13 -1.95 13.04
CA LEU A 171 5.28 -0.77 12.20
C LEU A 171 5.87 0.40 12.99
N SER A 172 5.31 0.69 14.17
CA SER A 172 5.78 1.77 15.04
C SER A 172 7.27 1.61 15.36
N GLU A 173 7.70 0.41 15.75
CA GLU A 173 9.10 0.18 16.10
C GLU A 173 10.04 0.26 14.90
N LEU A 174 9.67 -0.32 13.76
CA LEU A 174 10.50 -0.30 12.56
C LEU A 174 10.62 1.12 11.99
N ILE A 175 9.54 1.89 12.01
CA ILE A 175 9.54 3.27 11.53
C ILE A 175 10.26 4.19 12.52
N GLN A 176 10.08 4.01 13.83
CA GLN A 176 10.86 4.74 14.83
C GLN A 176 12.35 4.51 14.60
N TYR A 177 12.75 3.25 14.43
CA TYR A 177 14.14 2.90 14.16
C TYR A 177 14.68 3.57 12.89
N ALA A 178 13.88 3.60 11.82
CA ALA A 178 14.24 4.28 10.59
C ALA A 178 14.41 5.81 10.79
N HIS A 179 13.51 6.45 11.54
CA HIS A 179 13.59 7.88 11.88
C HIS A 179 14.77 8.22 12.79
N ASP A 180 15.07 7.37 13.78
CA ASP A 180 16.21 7.56 14.67
C ASP A 180 17.53 7.55 13.88
N ARG A 181 17.60 6.74 12.82
CA ARG A 181 18.76 6.69 11.91
C ARG A 181 18.74 7.81 10.87
N GLN A 182 17.58 8.17 10.34
CA GLN A 182 17.38 9.22 9.35
C GLN A 182 16.10 10.01 9.63
N PRO A 183 16.19 11.17 10.33
CA PRO A 183 15.01 11.91 10.78
C PRO A 183 14.06 12.38 9.67
N GLU A 184 14.57 12.58 8.45
CA GLU A 184 13.79 13.03 7.29
C GLU A 184 13.25 11.88 6.41
N ILE A 185 13.39 10.62 6.85
CA ILE A 185 12.88 9.48 6.10
C ILE A 185 11.35 9.56 5.98
N MET A 186 10.84 9.27 4.77
CA MET A 186 9.40 9.27 4.49
C MET A 186 8.85 7.85 4.53
N THR A 187 7.67 7.65 5.09
CA THR A 187 6.98 6.35 5.11
C THR A 187 5.69 6.37 4.31
N ILE A 188 5.52 5.38 3.44
CA ILE A 188 4.32 5.19 2.63
C ILE A 188 3.69 3.84 2.98
N ALA A 189 2.43 3.81 3.37
CA ALA A 189 1.66 2.58 3.58
C ALA A 189 0.90 2.22 2.31
N GLU A 190 1.09 1.01 1.80
CA GLU A 190 0.11 0.45 0.89
C GLU A 190 -1.18 0.10 1.64
N THR A 191 -2.26 0.72 1.18
CA THR A 191 -3.63 0.51 1.68
C THR A 191 -4.58 0.06 0.58
N LEU A 192 -4.02 -0.43 -0.54
CA LEU A 192 -4.78 -0.92 -1.68
C LEU A 192 -5.18 -2.37 -1.42
N ALA A 193 -6.43 -2.56 -1.05
CA ALA A 193 -6.98 -3.89 -0.79
C ALA A 193 -7.82 -4.36 -1.96
N GLY A 194 -7.64 -5.62 -2.36
CA GLY A 194 -8.51 -6.25 -3.35
C GLY A 194 -9.94 -6.38 -2.83
N VAL A 195 -10.88 -6.47 -3.78
CA VAL A 195 -12.31 -6.69 -3.48
C VAL A 195 -12.57 -7.92 -2.61
N ASP A 196 -11.67 -8.90 -2.66
CA ASP A 196 -11.75 -10.15 -1.89
C ASP A 196 -11.15 -10.05 -0.47
N ASP A 197 -10.43 -8.96 -0.14
CA ASP A 197 -9.87 -8.76 1.21
C ASP A 197 -10.90 -8.07 2.13
N ILE A 198 -11.94 -8.82 2.48
CA ILE A 198 -13.05 -8.37 3.34
C ILE A 198 -12.54 -7.75 4.65
N GLY A 199 -11.41 -8.23 5.18
CA GLY A 199 -10.81 -7.72 6.42
C GLY A 199 -10.11 -6.37 6.28
N ALA A 200 -9.75 -5.93 5.07
CA ALA A 200 -8.98 -4.70 4.87
C ALA A 200 -9.71 -3.45 5.36
N LYS A 201 -11.05 -3.38 5.19
CA LYS A 201 -11.87 -2.25 5.66
C LYS A 201 -11.78 -2.04 7.17
N GLU A 202 -11.54 -3.11 7.94
CA GLU A 202 -11.35 -3.05 9.39
C GLU A 202 -9.89 -2.82 9.80
N LEU A 203 -8.94 -3.23 8.95
CA LEU A 203 -7.52 -3.17 9.24
C LEU A 203 -6.87 -1.83 8.84
N ILE A 204 -7.22 -1.26 7.69
CA ILE A 204 -6.67 0.02 7.23
C ILE A 204 -6.87 1.16 8.26
N PRO A 205 -8.04 1.30 8.92
CA PRO A 205 -8.21 2.31 9.96
C PRO A 205 -7.26 2.14 11.15
N LYS A 206 -6.82 0.90 11.46
CA LYS A 206 -5.91 0.62 12.58
C LYS A 206 -4.51 1.16 12.35
N LEU A 207 -4.11 1.44 11.10
CA LEU A 207 -2.83 2.10 10.82
C LEU A 207 -2.66 3.43 11.57
N ALA A 208 -3.75 4.10 11.96
CA ALA A 208 -3.70 5.29 12.82
C ALA A 208 -3.06 5.06 14.19
N GLU A 209 -3.09 3.82 14.68
CA GLU A 209 -2.54 3.41 15.97
C GLU A 209 -1.02 3.28 15.91
N ALA A 210 -0.43 3.17 14.72
CA ALA A 210 1.02 3.19 14.59
C ALA A 210 1.55 4.61 14.85
N LYS A 211 2.39 4.75 15.87
CA LYS A 211 2.91 6.04 16.36
C LYS A 211 4.42 5.99 16.51
N ILE A 212 5.05 7.14 16.31
CA ILE A 212 6.48 7.35 16.62
C ILE A 212 6.64 8.61 17.44
N LEU A 213 7.78 8.70 18.13
CA LEU A 213 8.21 9.84 18.91
C LEU A 213 9.29 10.59 18.12
N VAL A 214 9.03 11.86 17.80
CA VAL A 214 10.01 12.77 17.18
C VAL A 214 10.15 13.98 18.09
N ASP A 215 11.37 14.24 18.57
CA ASP A 215 11.67 15.34 19.49
C ASP A 215 10.76 15.40 20.73
N GLY A 216 10.38 14.22 21.24
CA GLY A 216 9.50 14.08 22.41
C GLY A 216 8.01 14.30 22.13
N VAL A 217 7.61 14.49 20.87
CA VAL A 217 6.22 14.62 20.44
C VAL A 217 5.78 13.37 19.68
N GLU A 218 4.65 12.79 20.10
CA GLU A 218 4.06 11.66 19.40
C GLU A 218 3.39 12.12 18.10
N ARG A 219 3.65 11.42 17.00
CA ARG A 219 3.01 11.63 15.71
C ARG A 219 2.63 10.30 15.04
N PRO A 220 1.74 10.30 14.04
CA PRO A 220 1.50 9.11 13.21
C PRO A 220 2.82 8.59 12.61
N ALA A 221 3.01 7.27 12.64
CA ALA A 221 4.19 6.63 12.05
C ALA A 221 4.18 6.68 10.51
N ILE A 222 2.99 6.66 9.91
CA ILE A 222 2.79 6.70 8.45
C ILE A 222 2.67 8.15 7.98
N ASP A 223 3.52 8.57 7.05
CA ASP A 223 3.48 9.91 6.44
C ASP A 223 2.53 10.00 5.27
N HIS A 224 2.39 8.91 4.52
CA HIS A 224 1.45 8.80 3.42
C HIS A 224 0.81 7.42 3.34
N ALA A 225 -0.46 7.36 2.95
CA ALA A 225 -1.13 6.10 2.66
C ALA A 225 -1.68 6.10 1.23
N MET A 226 -1.48 5.00 0.51
CA MET A 226 -1.77 4.89 -0.92
C MET A 226 -3.28 4.96 -1.20
N LEU A 227 -3.65 5.90 -2.06
CA LEU A 227 -5.01 6.13 -2.53
C LEU A 227 -5.06 5.75 -4.01
N SER A 228 -5.52 4.56 -4.38
CA SER A 228 -5.73 4.24 -5.80
C SER A 228 -7.14 4.59 -6.21
N THR A 229 -7.26 5.41 -7.25
CA THR A 229 -8.55 5.71 -7.87
C THR A 229 -8.98 4.57 -8.80
N TYR A 230 -8.06 3.79 -9.35
CA TYR A 230 -8.39 2.74 -10.31
C TYR A 230 -8.88 1.42 -9.68
N TRP A 231 -8.39 1.02 -8.50
CA TRP A 231 -8.77 -0.27 -7.87
C TRP A 231 -10.28 -0.41 -7.59
N ALA A 232 -10.96 0.73 -7.56
CA ALA A 232 -12.39 0.81 -7.40
C ALA A 232 -13.19 0.75 -8.72
N GLY A 233 -12.49 0.61 -9.85
CA GLY A 233 -13.03 0.45 -11.20
C GLY A 233 -13.50 1.77 -11.80
N PRO A 234 -12.80 2.43 -12.75
CA PRO A 234 -12.98 3.84 -13.15
C PRO A 234 -14.37 4.28 -13.66
N LEU A 235 -15.32 3.35 -13.72
CA LEU A 235 -16.64 3.47 -14.31
C LEU A 235 -17.76 2.95 -13.42
N ASP A 236 -17.49 2.31 -12.29
CA ASP A 236 -18.56 1.96 -11.35
C ASP A 236 -19.15 3.24 -10.70
N GLY A 237 -20.30 3.16 -10.04
CA GLY A 237 -20.80 4.26 -9.17
C GLY A 237 -19.93 4.49 -7.92
N TRP A 238 -18.74 3.87 -7.90
CA TRP A 238 -17.85 3.66 -6.77
C TRP A 238 -17.31 4.94 -6.18
N LEU A 239 -17.17 6.03 -6.96
CA LEU A 239 -16.51 7.26 -6.49
C LEU A 239 -17.14 7.77 -5.21
N ILE A 240 -18.47 7.64 -5.06
CA ILE A 240 -19.17 8.02 -3.84
C ILE A 240 -18.87 7.06 -2.69
N ASP A 241 -18.91 5.74 -2.92
CA ASP A 241 -18.70 4.75 -1.86
C ASP A 241 -17.25 4.73 -1.37
N GLU A 242 -16.29 4.82 -2.28
CA GLU A 242 -14.86 4.84 -1.99
C GLU A 242 -14.36 6.20 -1.51
N SER A 243 -15.07 7.30 -1.80
CA SER A 243 -14.75 8.59 -1.20
C SER A 243 -14.70 8.52 0.33
N ARG A 244 -15.45 7.58 0.94
CA ARG A 244 -15.40 7.34 2.39
C ARG A 244 -14.10 6.68 2.83
N LEU A 245 -13.62 5.70 2.06
CA LEU A 245 -12.32 5.07 2.29
C LEU A 245 -11.20 6.09 2.07
N MET A 246 -11.25 6.83 0.95
CA MET A 246 -10.32 7.91 0.63
C MET A 246 -10.28 8.99 1.71
N ALA A 247 -11.44 9.43 2.23
CA ALA A 247 -11.50 10.38 3.33
C ALA A 247 -10.80 9.83 4.59
N GLY A 248 -11.05 8.56 4.93
CA GLY A 248 -10.41 7.88 6.06
C GLY A 248 -8.89 7.74 5.92
N ILE A 249 -8.37 7.61 4.70
CA ILE A 249 -6.95 7.47 4.40
C ILE A 249 -6.26 8.84 4.25
N SER A 250 -6.95 9.84 3.67
CA SER A 250 -6.41 11.19 3.42
C SER A 250 -5.91 11.90 4.69
N ARG A 251 -6.45 11.53 5.85
CA ARG A 251 -5.99 12.02 7.17
C ARG A 251 -4.53 11.68 7.50
N TYR A 252 -3.95 10.70 6.81
CA TYR A 252 -2.53 10.33 6.93
C TYR A 252 -1.67 10.96 5.82
N GLY A 253 -2.15 11.99 5.13
CA GLY A 253 -1.46 12.56 3.97
C GLY A 253 -1.55 11.63 2.75
N GLY A 254 -2.71 11.51 2.12
CA GLY A 254 -2.90 10.54 1.03
C GLY A 254 -1.87 10.62 -0.11
N ALA A 255 -1.45 9.48 -0.65
CA ALA A 255 -0.63 9.37 -1.86
C ALA A 255 -1.47 8.80 -3.02
N GLY A 256 -2.01 9.70 -3.85
CA GLY A 256 -2.88 9.34 -4.97
C GLY A 256 -2.15 8.60 -6.09
N SER A 257 -2.78 7.57 -6.65
CA SER A 257 -2.31 6.91 -7.87
C SER A 257 -3.44 6.59 -8.83
N PRO A 258 -3.37 7.07 -10.09
CA PRO A 258 -4.34 6.71 -11.09
C PRO A 258 -4.16 5.28 -11.59
N ASP A 259 -2.95 4.72 -11.49
CA ASP A 259 -2.62 3.34 -11.87
C ASP A 259 -1.53 2.80 -10.93
N ASN A 260 -1.39 1.50 -10.80
CA ASN A 260 -0.26 0.89 -10.10
C ASN A 260 0.08 -0.47 -10.69
N HIS A 261 1.24 -1.00 -10.31
CA HIS A 261 1.76 -2.23 -10.89
C HIS A 261 0.94 -3.48 -10.56
N ASP A 262 0.09 -3.43 -9.53
CA ASP A 262 -0.76 -4.54 -9.09
C ASP A 262 -2.18 -4.48 -9.70
N THR A 263 -2.42 -3.63 -10.69
CA THR A 263 -3.67 -3.66 -11.45
C THR A 263 -3.59 -4.66 -12.60
N GLN A 264 -4.71 -5.33 -12.92
CA GLN A 264 -4.77 -6.28 -14.05
C GLN A 264 -4.58 -5.63 -15.42
N GLY A 265 -4.68 -4.30 -15.50
CA GLY A 265 -4.44 -3.50 -16.70
C GLY A 265 -4.32 -2.02 -16.32
N THR A 266 -3.82 -1.18 -17.22
CA THR A 266 -3.77 0.27 -16.97
C THR A 266 -5.15 0.91 -17.17
N VAL A 267 -5.36 2.14 -16.68
CA VAL A 267 -6.52 2.97 -17.02
C VAL A 267 -6.70 2.99 -18.54
N ALA A 268 -5.61 3.29 -19.28
CA ALA A 268 -5.65 3.39 -20.73
C ALA A 268 -6.12 2.08 -21.39
N GLN A 269 -5.57 0.94 -20.97
CA GLN A 269 -5.92 -0.37 -21.52
C GLN A 269 -7.40 -0.71 -21.30
N ASN A 270 -7.90 -0.49 -20.09
CA ASN A 270 -9.28 -0.82 -19.76
C ASN A 270 -10.28 0.09 -20.48
N ILE A 271 -10.01 1.38 -20.54
CA ILE A 271 -10.84 2.32 -21.30
C ILE A 271 -10.80 1.99 -22.79
N ALA A 272 -9.63 1.60 -23.34
CA ALA A 272 -9.52 1.19 -24.73
C ALA A 272 -10.38 -0.03 -25.07
N LYS A 273 -10.50 -1.02 -24.18
CA LYS A 273 -11.40 -2.16 -24.35
C LYS A 273 -12.86 -1.72 -24.41
N MET A 274 -13.25 -0.74 -23.62
CA MET A 274 -14.64 -0.30 -23.52
C MET A 274 -15.08 0.63 -24.65
N LEU A 275 -14.17 1.44 -25.16
CA LEU A 275 -14.39 2.32 -26.30
C LEU A 275 -14.12 1.60 -27.63
N GLU A 276 -14.18 0.27 -27.68
CA GLU A 276 -13.91 -0.51 -28.91
C GLU A 276 -14.82 -0.13 -30.09
N HIS A 277 -16.01 0.41 -29.81
CA HIS A 277 -17.00 0.82 -30.80
C HIS A 277 -16.82 2.25 -31.29
N TYR A 278 -15.93 3.03 -30.67
CA TYR A 278 -15.63 4.40 -31.09
C TYR A 278 -14.72 4.40 -32.33
N ALA A 279 -14.80 5.46 -33.14
CA ALA A 279 -13.81 5.68 -34.19
C ALA A 279 -12.40 5.84 -33.56
N PRO A 280 -11.32 5.37 -34.22
CA PRO A 280 -9.98 5.39 -33.63
C PRO A 280 -9.53 6.75 -33.09
N GLU A 281 -9.74 7.83 -33.84
CA GLU A 281 -9.37 9.20 -33.44
C GLU A 281 -10.16 9.68 -32.20
N ASP A 282 -11.46 9.41 -32.16
CA ASP A 282 -12.31 9.74 -31.01
C ASP A 282 -11.96 8.89 -29.78
N LYS A 283 -11.59 7.63 -30.00
CA LYS A 283 -11.19 6.68 -28.97
C LYS A 283 -9.91 7.13 -28.26
N GLU A 284 -8.86 7.49 -29.01
CA GLU A 284 -7.60 7.93 -28.42
C GLU A 284 -7.77 9.20 -27.60
N ARG A 285 -8.52 10.17 -28.13
CA ARG A 285 -8.84 11.41 -27.41
C ARG A 285 -9.59 11.14 -26.11
N ALA A 286 -10.59 10.25 -26.14
CA ALA A 286 -11.35 9.87 -24.96
C ALA A 286 -10.48 9.15 -23.92
N ILE A 287 -9.57 8.25 -24.34
CA ILE A 287 -8.60 7.60 -23.45
C ILE A 287 -7.74 8.67 -22.75
N ALA A 288 -7.17 9.60 -23.52
CA ALA A 288 -6.33 10.67 -22.99
C ALA A 288 -7.09 11.56 -21.99
N ASP A 289 -8.32 11.96 -22.30
CA ASP A 289 -9.16 12.76 -21.41
C ASP A 289 -9.50 12.04 -20.11
N ILE A 290 -9.76 10.73 -20.16
CA ILE A 290 -10.04 9.92 -18.96
C ILE A 290 -8.78 9.71 -18.11
N CYS A 291 -7.63 9.46 -18.74
CA CYS A 291 -6.37 9.36 -18.00
C CYS A 291 -6.04 10.70 -17.30
N VAL A 292 -6.21 11.83 -17.99
CA VAL A 292 -5.98 13.15 -17.38
C VAL A 292 -6.94 13.41 -16.21
N ARG A 293 -8.21 13.00 -16.33
CA ARG A 293 -9.19 13.07 -15.23
C ARG A 293 -8.71 12.28 -14.02
N ASP A 294 -8.30 11.03 -14.21
CA ASP A 294 -7.91 10.13 -13.11
C ASP A 294 -6.61 10.60 -12.44
N TYR A 295 -5.66 11.09 -13.23
CA TYR A 295 -4.47 11.74 -12.68
C TYR A 295 -4.82 12.99 -11.88
N ALA A 296 -5.71 13.85 -12.38
CA ALA A 296 -6.15 15.04 -11.64
C ALA A 296 -6.81 14.64 -10.31
N LEU A 297 -7.64 13.60 -10.29
CA LEU A 297 -8.24 13.08 -9.06
C LEU A 297 -7.18 12.59 -8.08
N ALA A 298 -6.24 11.75 -8.54
CA ALA A 298 -5.13 11.25 -7.74
C ALA A 298 -4.25 12.39 -7.19
N ALA A 299 -3.90 13.36 -8.04
CA ALA A 299 -3.08 14.51 -7.66
C ALA A 299 -3.79 15.42 -6.66
N LEU A 300 -5.09 15.67 -6.81
CA LEU A 300 -5.77 16.73 -6.06
C LEU A 300 -6.48 16.26 -4.79
N VAL A 301 -6.73 14.95 -4.63
CA VAL A 301 -7.31 14.38 -3.40
C VAL A 301 -6.26 14.06 -2.33
N GLY A 302 -5.02 13.79 -2.74
CA GLY A 302 -3.92 13.46 -1.83
C GLY A 302 -2.92 14.60 -1.62
N ASN A 303 -2.12 14.49 -0.56
CA ASN A 303 -0.94 15.31 -0.31
C ASN A 303 0.16 15.01 -1.34
N ALA A 304 0.42 13.73 -1.56
CA ALA A 304 1.34 13.23 -2.57
C ALA A 304 0.57 12.56 -3.70
N HIS A 305 1.24 12.33 -4.82
CA HIS A 305 0.73 11.50 -5.89
C HIS A 305 1.88 10.88 -6.66
N TYR A 306 1.61 9.76 -7.32
CA TYR A 306 2.53 9.06 -8.19
C TYR A 306 1.73 8.46 -9.35
N ALA A 307 2.44 8.02 -10.38
CA ALA A 307 1.86 7.25 -11.48
C ALA A 307 2.90 6.24 -11.95
N GLN A 308 2.42 5.16 -12.57
CA GLN A 308 3.30 4.17 -13.18
C GLN A 308 4.02 4.78 -14.39
N MET A 309 5.25 4.32 -14.65
CA MET A 309 6.00 4.73 -15.83
C MET A 309 5.19 4.45 -17.10
N GLY A 310 5.08 5.44 -17.98
CA GLY A 310 4.31 5.34 -19.23
C GLY A 310 2.86 5.78 -19.12
N TYR A 311 2.41 6.16 -17.92
CA TYR A 311 1.11 6.79 -17.76
C TYR A 311 0.99 8.07 -18.63
N GLU A 312 2.07 8.84 -18.75
CA GLU A 312 2.15 10.09 -19.51
C GLU A 312 1.97 9.93 -21.03
N VAL A 313 2.10 8.70 -21.54
CA VAL A 313 1.83 8.33 -22.94
C VAL A 313 0.67 7.32 -23.07
N CYS A 314 -0.16 7.23 -22.03
CA CYS A 314 -1.28 6.29 -21.92
C CYS A 314 -0.88 4.86 -22.31
N ALA A 315 0.24 4.37 -21.75
CA ALA A 315 0.71 3.00 -21.99
C ALA A 315 -0.40 2.00 -21.63
N ASP A 316 -0.65 1.06 -22.53
CA ASP A 316 -1.66 0.00 -22.41
C ASP A 316 -1.10 -1.31 -21.85
N GLN A 317 0.21 -1.33 -21.56
CA GLN A 317 0.94 -2.42 -20.93
C GLN A 317 1.71 -1.88 -19.74
N ALA A 318 1.20 -2.14 -18.53
CA ALA A 318 1.93 -1.88 -17.31
C ALA A 318 1.28 -2.70 -16.18
N GLY A 319 2.01 -3.65 -15.61
CA GLY A 319 1.54 -4.44 -14.48
C GLY A 319 2.36 -5.71 -14.30
N VAL A 320 2.45 -6.21 -13.07
CA VAL A 320 3.17 -7.47 -12.74
C VAL A 320 2.46 -8.72 -13.27
N PHE A 321 1.24 -8.56 -13.79
CA PHE A 321 0.41 -9.63 -14.34
C PHE A 321 0.54 -9.81 -15.86
N GLU A 322 1.25 -8.91 -16.54
CA GLU A 322 1.52 -9.01 -17.98
C GLU A 322 3.01 -9.32 -18.22
N GLU A 323 3.35 -9.76 -19.45
CA GLU A 323 4.76 -9.92 -19.81
C GLU A 323 5.50 -8.58 -19.67
N ASP A 324 6.65 -8.59 -18.99
CA ASP A 324 7.49 -7.41 -18.83
C ASP A 324 7.70 -6.72 -20.18
N THR A 325 7.34 -5.43 -20.25
CA THR A 325 7.63 -4.61 -21.42
C THR A 325 9.14 -4.55 -21.59
N ASN A 326 9.67 -5.27 -22.57
CA ASN A 326 11.11 -5.29 -22.77
C ASN A 326 11.60 -3.90 -23.25
N PRO A 327 12.89 -3.56 -23.07
CA PRO A 327 13.40 -2.24 -23.42
C PRO A 327 13.19 -1.82 -24.88
N LYS A 328 13.03 -2.78 -25.80
CA LYS A 328 12.75 -2.49 -27.21
C LYS A 328 11.28 -2.09 -27.41
N GLN A 329 10.34 -2.81 -26.81
CA GLN A 329 8.91 -2.45 -26.83
C GLN A 329 8.69 -1.07 -26.23
N TRP A 330 9.32 -0.78 -25.09
CA TRP A 330 9.25 0.53 -24.44
C TRP A 330 9.75 1.66 -25.36
N ARG A 331 10.91 1.48 -26.01
CA ARG A 331 11.43 2.48 -26.97
C ARG A 331 10.54 2.66 -28.19
N MET A 332 9.87 1.60 -28.64
CA MET A 332 8.92 1.70 -29.76
C MET A 332 7.68 2.49 -29.35
N LEU A 333 7.12 2.21 -28.17
CA LEU A 333 5.98 2.94 -27.62
C LEU A 333 6.30 4.43 -27.47
N LEU A 334 7.45 4.77 -26.90
CA LEU A 334 7.89 6.15 -26.79
C LEU A 334 8.06 6.79 -28.17
N ALA A 335 8.76 6.14 -29.11
CA ALA A 335 8.94 6.71 -30.45
C ALA A 335 7.61 6.95 -31.20
N GLU A 336 6.57 6.16 -30.90
CA GLU A 336 5.23 6.33 -31.47
C GLU A 336 4.47 7.50 -30.84
N ARG A 337 4.59 7.70 -29.52
CA ARG A 337 3.71 8.58 -28.75
C ARG A 337 4.40 9.78 -28.09
N GLU A 338 5.72 9.90 -28.13
CA GLU A 338 6.46 10.97 -27.44
C GLU A 338 6.25 12.35 -28.06
N ALA A 339 5.75 12.41 -29.29
CA ALA A 339 5.39 13.67 -29.94
C ALA A 339 4.30 14.38 -29.13
N SER A 340 4.49 15.65 -28.81
CA SER A 340 3.59 16.42 -27.94
C SER A 340 2.19 16.62 -28.55
N ASP A 341 2.05 16.45 -29.85
CA ASP A 341 0.78 16.52 -30.58
C ASP A 341 0.07 15.16 -30.72
N HIS A 342 0.69 14.07 -30.27
CA HIS A 342 0.05 12.75 -30.25
C HIS A 342 -1.10 12.77 -29.22
N PRO A 343 -2.34 12.35 -29.55
CA PRO A 343 -3.49 12.44 -28.64
C PRO A 343 -3.27 11.74 -27.29
N LEU A 344 -2.59 10.59 -27.30
CA LEU A 344 -2.24 9.81 -26.10
C LEU A 344 -1.04 10.36 -25.31
N ASN A 345 -0.33 11.38 -25.79
CA ASN A 345 0.69 12.06 -25.00
C ASN A 345 0.03 13.10 -24.11
N ILE A 346 -0.13 12.76 -22.84
CA ILE A 346 -0.78 13.62 -21.85
C ILE A 346 0.22 14.37 -20.98
N SER A 347 1.53 14.25 -21.25
CA SER A 347 2.62 14.79 -20.43
C SER A 347 2.45 16.28 -20.09
N GLU A 348 2.11 17.13 -21.07
CA GLU A 348 1.89 18.56 -20.84
C GLU A 348 0.69 18.83 -19.93
N ARG A 349 -0.38 18.04 -20.07
CA ARG A 349 -1.58 18.16 -19.21
C ARG A 349 -1.29 17.72 -17.78
N LEU A 350 -0.49 16.66 -17.60
CA LEU A 350 -0.03 16.25 -16.27
C LEU A 350 0.84 17.33 -15.63
N TRP A 351 1.73 17.96 -16.41
CA TRP A 351 2.58 19.05 -15.93
C TRP A 351 1.75 20.26 -15.47
N GLU A 352 0.72 20.66 -16.21
CA GLU A 352 -0.17 21.75 -15.80
C GLU A 352 -0.96 21.41 -14.53
N ILE A 353 -1.40 20.15 -14.36
CA ILE A 353 -2.02 19.69 -13.09
C ILE A 353 -1.03 19.83 -11.93
N ASN A 354 0.22 19.41 -12.12
CA ASN A 354 1.25 19.48 -11.08
C ASN A 354 1.62 20.93 -10.73
N LYS A 355 1.72 21.79 -11.74
CA LYS A 355 1.94 23.22 -11.57
C LYS A 355 0.77 23.88 -10.83
N PHE A 356 -0.46 23.51 -11.16
CA PHE A 356 -1.64 23.97 -10.43
C PHE A 356 -1.57 23.52 -8.96
N LYS A 357 -1.29 22.24 -8.70
CA LYS A 357 -1.15 21.71 -7.34
C LYS A 357 -0.06 22.46 -6.55
N ALA A 358 1.11 22.68 -7.15
CA ALA A 358 2.19 23.45 -6.54
C ALA A 358 1.78 24.91 -6.25
N SER A 359 0.98 25.53 -7.13
CA SER A 359 0.50 26.90 -6.95
C SER A 359 -0.46 27.09 -5.78
N LEU A 360 -1.01 26.00 -5.22
CA LEU A 360 -1.84 26.05 -4.02
C LEU A 360 -1.03 26.49 -2.78
N ASN A 361 0.32 26.55 -2.86
CA ASN A 361 1.23 26.92 -1.77
C ASN A 361 0.89 26.18 -0.47
N ALA A 362 0.62 24.89 -0.63
CA ALA A 362 0.01 24.03 0.36
C ALA A 362 1.01 23.01 0.91
N ASP A 363 2.29 23.38 0.97
CA ASP A 363 3.40 22.48 1.32
C ASP A 363 3.21 21.83 2.70
N ASN A 364 2.54 22.53 3.62
CA ASN A 364 2.17 22.04 4.95
C ASN A 364 0.67 21.70 5.08
N ALA A 365 -0.13 21.71 4.01
CA ALA A 365 -1.56 21.47 4.10
C ALA A 365 -1.89 19.99 3.98
N ILE A 366 -2.76 19.46 4.84
CA ILE A 366 -3.47 18.19 4.65
C ILE A 366 -4.63 18.43 3.67
N PHE A 367 -4.68 17.63 2.62
CA PHE A 367 -5.81 17.57 1.70
C PHE A 367 -6.80 16.56 2.24
N GLN A 368 -7.97 17.01 2.68
CA GLN A 368 -8.98 16.16 3.28
C GLN A 368 -10.26 16.20 2.45
N LEU A 369 -10.70 15.02 1.98
CA LEU A 369 -11.96 14.89 1.27
C LEU A 369 -13.14 15.02 2.25
N GLU A 370 -13.90 16.10 2.15
CA GLU A 370 -15.02 16.44 3.05
C GLU A 370 -16.34 15.83 2.58
N SER A 371 -16.59 15.89 1.27
CA SER A 371 -17.83 15.37 0.70
C SER A 371 -17.67 15.01 -0.77
N THR A 372 -18.46 14.03 -1.19
CA THR A 372 -18.62 13.60 -2.58
C THR A 372 -20.10 13.38 -2.85
N ALA A 373 -20.68 14.10 -3.81
CA ALA A 373 -22.10 14.00 -4.12
C ALA A 373 -22.37 14.29 -5.60
N PRO A 374 -23.37 13.64 -6.22
CA PRO A 374 -23.90 14.06 -7.51
C PRO A 374 -24.38 15.51 -7.43
N LEU A 375 -24.17 16.28 -8.50
CA LEU A 375 -24.61 17.68 -8.53
C LEU A 375 -26.14 17.83 -8.55
N SER A 376 -26.82 16.83 -9.12
CA SER A 376 -28.28 16.65 -9.04
C SER A 376 -28.62 15.16 -9.12
N GLU A 377 -29.85 14.79 -8.73
CA GLU A 377 -30.34 13.41 -8.87
C GLU A 377 -30.23 12.94 -10.33
N GLY A 378 -29.64 11.76 -10.54
CA GLY A 378 -29.39 11.19 -11.88
C GLY A 378 -28.26 11.86 -12.67
N SER A 379 -27.55 12.84 -12.12
CA SER A 379 -26.40 13.47 -12.80
C SER A 379 -25.16 12.57 -12.76
N ASN A 380 -24.48 12.48 -13.91
CA ASN A 380 -23.14 11.88 -14.01
C ASN A 380 -22.03 12.83 -13.54
N LEU A 381 -22.36 14.10 -13.23
CA LEU A 381 -21.41 15.06 -12.69
C LEU A 381 -21.40 14.98 -11.17
N VAL A 382 -20.25 14.61 -10.62
CA VAL A 382 -20.01 14.52 -9.18
C VAL A 382 -19.21 15.73 -8.73
N LYS A 383 -19.62 16.35 -7.62
CA LYS A 383 -18.84 17.36 -6.91
C LYS A 383 -18.09 16.70 -5.77
N MET A 384 -16.78 16.91 -5.71
CA MET A 384 -15.94 16.58 -4.57
C MET A 384 -15.46 17.88 -3.91
N VAL A 385 -15.57 17.95 -2.59
CA VAL A 385 -15.12 19.09 -1.79
C VAL A 385 -13.93 18.65 -0.95
N ILE A 386 -12.80 19.30 -1.15
CA ILE A 386 -11.54 18.98 -0.46
C ILE A 386 -11.13 20.20 0.35
N SER A 387 -10.98 20.02 1.66
CA SER A 387 -10.43 21.07 2.52
C SER A 387 -8.91 20.99 2.53
N LEU A 388 -8.27 22.16 2.54
CA LEU A 388 -6.85 22.31 2.76
C LEU A 388 -6.69 22.85 4.18
N THR A 389 -6.06 22.07 5.06
CA THR A 389 -5.87 22.42 6.47
C THR A 389 -4.40 22.30 6.83
N ASP A 390 -3.81 23.35 7.37
CA ASP A 390 -2.41 23.33 7.79
C ASP A 390 -2.14 22.24 8.85
N GLN A 391 -1.14 21.39 8.61
CA GLN A 391 -0.86 20.19 9.38
C GLN A 391 -0.45 20.49 10.82
N GLU A 392 0.27 21.60 11.04
CA GLU A 392 0.80 21.97 12.35
C GLU A 392 -0.22 22.79 13.15
N THR A 393 -0.73 23.87 12.56
CA THR A 393 -1.61 24.84 13.22
C THR A 393 -3.08 24.41 13.22
N LYS A 394 -3.44 23.43 12.37
CA LYS A 394 -4.82 23.01 12.09
C LYS A 394 -5.70 24.13 11.53
N GLN A 395 -5.11 25.21 11.01
CA GLN A 395 -5.84 26.31 10.41
C GLN A 395 -6.35 25.93 9.03
N HIS A 396 -7.61 26.26 8.73
CA HIS A 396 -8.17 26.13 7.40
C HIS A 396 -7.51 27.11 6.42
N MET A 397 -6.93 26.59 5.34
CA MET A 397 -6.22 27.35 4.31
C MET A 397 -7.10 27.62 3.09
N GLY A 398 -8.03 26.72 2.79
CA GLY A 398 -8.96 26.89 1.68
C GLY A 398 -9.73 25.63 1.31
N THR A 399 -10.49 25.72 0.23
CA THR A 399 -11.30 24.62 -0.29
C THR A 399 -11.11 24.47 -1.78
N LEU A 400 -10.90 23.25 -2.22
CA LEU A 400 -10.89 22.85 -3.62
C LEU A 400 -12.19 22.13 -3.95
N ASP A 401 -12.94 22.67 -4.91
CA ASP A 401 -14.13 22.04 -5.46
C ASP A 401 -13.75 21.36 -6.79
N LEU A 402 -13.80 20.02 -6.85
CA LEU A 402 -13.62 19.26 -8.09
C LEU A 402 -14.97 18.86 -8.66
N PHE A 403 -15.11 18.98 -9.98
CA PHE A 403 -16.29 18.53 -10.70
C PHE A 403 -15.87 17.46 -11.70
N ILE A 404 -16.38 16.24 -11.51
CA ILE A 404 -15.88 15.05 -12.18
C ILE A 404 -17.01 14.39 -12.93
N ASN A 405 -16.78 14.14 -14.23
CA ASN A 405 -17.63 13.25 -14.98
C ASN A 405 -17.37 11.81 -14.52
N ASN A 406 -18.30 11.26 -13.73
CA ASN A 406 -18.22 9.90 -13.19
C ASN A 406 -18.52 8.82 -14.24
N LYS A 407 -19.03 9.22 -15.42
CA LYS A 407 -19.38 8.33 -16.54
C LYS A 407 -18.84 8.87 -17.86
N PRO A 408 -17.51 8.99 -18.03
CA PRO A 408 -16.91 9.61 -19.21
C PRO A 408 -17.15 8.80 -20.49
N GLU A 409 -17.42 7.49 -20.38
CA GLU A 409 -17.82 6.63 -21.48
C GLU A 409 -19.17 7.01 -22.10
N CYS A 410 -20.01 7.74 -21.35
CA CYS A 410 -21.27 8.31 -21.83
C CYS A 410 -21.10 9.66 -22.55
N GLY A 411 -19.86 10.14 -22.70
CA GLY A 411 -19.57 11.42 -23.33
C GLY A 411 -19.63 12.61 -22.36
N PRO A 412 -19.66 13.85 -22.90
CA PRO A 412 -19.63 15.07 -22.09
C PRO A 412 -20.92 15.23 -21.27
N VAL A 413 -20.80 15.84 -20.09
CA VAL A 413 -21.93 16.15 -19.20
C VAL A 413 -22.24 17.63 -19.26
N GLU A 414 -23.50 17.97 -19.52
CA GLU A 414 -23.95 19.36 -19.48
C GLU A 414 -23.90 19.92 -18.05
N LEU A 415 -23.36 21.13 -17.90
CA LEU A 415 -23.38 21.83 -16.63
C LEU A 415 -24.81 22.33 -16.36
N PRO A 416 -25.38 22.11 -15.16
CA PRO A 416 -26.80 22.35 -14.90
C PRO A 416 -27.22 23.83 -14.92
N ASN A 417 -26.29 24.80 -14.98
CA ASN A 417 -26.58 26.21 -15.28
C ASN A 417 -25.30 27.03 -15.59
N GLU A 418 -25.49 28.22 -16.16
CA GLU A 418 -24.41 29.19 -16.47
C GLU A 418 -23.61 29.62 -15.23
N ASN A 419 -24.20 29.62 -14.03
CA ASN A 419 -23.48 29.97 -12.80
C ASN A 419 -22.44 28.90 -12.42
N THR A 420 -22.70 27.62 -12.66
CA THR A 420 -21.72 26.55 -12.48
C THR A 420 -20.56 26.69 -13.46
N ALA A 421 -20.84 27.04 -14.73
CA ALA A 421 -19.81 27.34 -15.73
C ALA A 421 -19.00 28.61 -15.38
N PHE A 422 -19.66 29.63 -14.83
CA PHE A 422 -19.03 30.87 -14.35
C PHE A 422 -18.13 30.63 -13.14
N ILE A 423 -18.54 29.77 -12.19
CA ILE A 423 -17.72 29.39 -11.02
C ILE A 423 -16.45 28.62 -11.46
N LEU A 424 -16.55 27.75 -12.46
CA LEU A 424 -15.43 26.99 -13.01
C LEU A 424 -14.42 27.86 -13.78
N THR A 425 -14.88 28.97 -14.38
CA THR A 425 -14.03 29.87 -15.20
C THR A 425 -13.39 31.02 -14.41
N ASN A 426 -13.97 31.45 -13.27
CA ASN A 426 -13.54 32.67 -12.55
C ASN A 426 -12.73 32.46 -11.25
N ARG A 427 -12.36 31.23 -10.88
CA ARG A 427 -11.53 30.98 -9.67
C ARG A 427 -10.05 30.66 -9.95
N GLY A 428 -9.61 30.69 -11.22
CA GLY A 428 -8.23 30.37 -11.63
C GLY A 428 -7.28 31.55 -11.84
N GLY A 429 -7.69 32.79 -11.52
CA GLY A 429 -6.81 33.96 -11.62
C GLY A 429 -6.43 34.51 -10.24
N PRO A 430 -5.19 34.96 -10.01
CA PRO A 430 -4.88 35.73 -8.81
C PRO A 430 -5.83 36.93 -8.79
N LYS A 431 -6.59 37.08 -7.71
CA LYS A 431 -7.24 38.36 -7.41
C LYS A 431 -6.13 39.37 -7.24
N ASN A 432 -5.83 40.14 -8.28
CA ASN A 432 -5.11 41.39 -8.12
C ASN A 432 -5.90 42.20 -7.09
N SER A 433 -5.25 42.46 -5.96
CA SER A 433 -5.70 43.40 -4.94
C SER A 433 -5.83 44.78 -5.57
N ASP A 434 -7.04 45.34 -5.52
CA ASP A 434 -7.24 46.79 -5.45
C ASP A 434 -6.97 47.28 -4.02
#